data_AF-A0A183HNM1-F1
#
_entry.id   AF-A0A183HNM1-F1
#
_cell.length_a   1.000
_cell.length_b   1.000
_cell.length_c   1.000
_cell.angle_alpha   90.00
_cell.angle_beta   90.00
_cell.angle_gamma   90.00
#
_symmetry.space_group_name_H-M   'P 1'
#
loop_
_entity.id
_entity.type
_entity.pdbx_description
1 polymer ?
#
loop_
_entity_poly.entity_id
_entity_poly.type
_entity_poly.pdbx_seq_one_letter_code
_entity_poly.pdbx_strand_id
1 'polypeptide(L)'
;ALREWYSLEEFSFPISFVLLHVVGIIQYCIIRSVAISQYYHTYTILLSFSAFIPWYLLFPLNEKERISLKFLFYLDYCFVFAPLSLLNFSLAYIISFIAVPLIILFTAIDMHNRFICRLKAIFGFLLHPFVLYLLCRYLLHNIIPTEAHIKYLAKDLIKSHLLYGSFLFPFIYICLLPLWNFSILISSTPVKNLP
;
A
#
# COMPACT_ATOMS: atom_id res chain seq x y z
N ALA A 1 3.93 16.88 -0.04
CA ALA A 1 4.81 17.04 -1.21
C ALA A 1 5.58 18.37 -1.15
N LEU A 2 4.94 19.53 -1.38
CA LEU A 2 5.63 20.83 -1.41
C LEU A 2 6.48 21.12 -0.16
N ARG A 3 5.96 20.85 1.04
CA ARG A 3 6.73 20.99 2.28
C ARG A 3 8.04 20.19 2.26
N GLU A 4 7.97 18.91 1.90
CA GLU A 4 9.15 18.04 1.84
C GLU A 4 10.12 18.47 0.74
N TRP A 5 9.59 18.95 -0.40
CA TRP A 5 10.39 19.51 -1.48
C TRP A 5 11.24 20.70 -1.01
N TYR A 6 10.63 21.64 -0.26
CA TYR A 6 11.35 22.79 0.28
C TYR A 6 12.36 22.42 1.39
N SER A 7 12.22 21.26 2.03
CA SER A 7 13.19 20.77 3.02
C SER A 7 14.34 19.95 2.42
N LEU A 8 14.33 19.66 1.11
CA LEU A 8 15.39 18.92 0.44
C LEU A 8 16.54 19.86 0.07
N GLU A 9 17.71 19.65 0.69
CA GLU A 9 18.96 20.29 0.25
C GLU A 9 19.53 19.60 -0.99
N GLU A 10 19.54 18.27 -1.00
CA GLU A 10 19.94 17.43 -2.12
C GLU A 10 18.92 16.31 -2.32
N PHE A 11 18.54 16.06 -3.57
CA PHE A 11 17.67 14.95 -3.92
C PHE A 11 18.49 13.68 -4.17
N SER A 12 18.31 12.68 -3.31
CA SER A 12 18.86 11.33 -3.50
C SER A 12 17.74 10.39 -3.87
N PHE A 13 17.76 9.84 -5.08
CA PHE A 13 16.69 8.99 -5.57
C PHE A 13 16.69 7.64 -4.81
N PRO A 14 15.66 7.34 -3.98
CA PRO A 14 15.65 6.14 -3.16
C PRO A 14 15.36 4.90 -4.02
N ILE A 15 16.31 3.96 -4.05
CA ILE A 15 16.16 2.69 -4.82
C ILE A 15 14.91 1.91 -4.38
N SER A 16 14.57 1.98 -3.09
CA SER A 16 13.37 1.37 -2.51
C SER A 16 12.07 1.83 -3.19
N PHE A 17 12.02 3.06 -3.72
CA PHE A 17 10.86 3.58 -4.45
C PHE A 17 10.58 2.78 -5.73
N VAL A 18 11.62 2.51 -6.52
CA VAL A 18 11.45 1.72 -7.76
C VAL A 18 11.19 0.26 -7.45
N LEU A 19 11.96 -0.32 -6.52
CA LEU A 19 11.86 -1.75 -6.24
C LEU A 19 10.48 -2.14 -5.67
N LEU A 20 9.88 -1.33 -4.80
CA LEU A 20 8.55 -1.63 -4.27
C LEU A 20 7.44 -1.53 -5.34
N HIS A 21 7.56 -0.62 -6.31
CA HIS A 21 6.67 -0.60 -7.48
C HIS A 21 6.85 -1.84 -8.36
N VAL A 22 8.10 -2.21 -8.64
CA VAL A 22 8.43 -3.41 -9.42
C VAL A 22 7.88 -4.65 -8.75
N VAL A 23 7.96 -4.76 -7.43
CA VAL A 23 7.33 -5.86 -6.66
C VAL A 23 5.82 -5.90 -6.90
N GLY A 24 5.13 -4.76 -6.81
CA GLY A 24 3.68 -4.70 -7.07
C GLY A 24 3.31 -5.17 -8.49
N ILE A 25 4.09 -4.75 -9.50
CA ILE A 25 3.92 -5.17 -10.90
C ILE A 25 4.19 -6.68 -11.05
N ILE A 26 5.28 -7.19 -10.50
CA ILE A 26 5.63 -8.62 -10.56
C ILE A 26 4.53 -9.46 -9.92
N GLN A 27 4.03 -9.06 -8.74
CA GLN A 27 2.94 -9.75 -8.08
C GLN A 27 1.68 -9.77 -8.94
N TYR A 28 1.29 -8.62 -9.49
CA TYR A 28 0.17 -8.54 -10.43
C TYR A 28 0.35 -9.49 -11.62
N CYS A 29 1.53 -9.48 -12.26
CA CYS A 29 1.83 -10.33 -13.42
C CYS A 29 1.78 -11.83 -13.07
N ILE A 30 2.36 -12.24 -11.93
CA ILE A 30 2.35 -13.63 -11.48
C ILE A 30 0.92 -14.08 -11.20
N ILE A 31 0.15 -13.31 -10.41
CA ILE A 31 -1.22 -13.69 -10.06
C ILE A 31 -2.09 -13.75 -11.30
N ARG A 32 -1.99 -12.76 -12.20
CA ARG A 32 -2.72 -12.76 -13.47
C ARG A 32 -2.38 -13.99 -14.30
N SER A 33 -1.09 -14.32 -14.44
CA SER A 33 -0.63 -15.46 -15.24
C SER A 33 -1.12 -16.80 -14.67
N VAL A 34 -1.08 -16.97 -13.35
CA VAL A 34 -1.64 -18.18 -12.72
C VAL A 34 -3.16 -18.21 -12.85
N ALA A 35 -3.83 -17.06 -12.76
CA ALA A 35 -5.27 -17.02 -12.80
C ALA A 35 -5.88 -17.36 -14.16
N ILE A 36 -5.12 -17.19 -15.26
CA ILE A 36 -5.52 -17.64 -16.61
C ILE A 36 -5.04 -19.06 -16.95
N SER A 37 -4.29 -19.71 -16.07
CA SER A 37 -3.72 -21.04 -16.30
C SER A 37 -4.60 -22.15 -15.71
N GLN A 38 -4.31 -23.40 -16.10
CA GLN A 38 -4.90 -24.61 -15.49
C GLN A 38 -4.67 -24.72 -13.96
N TYR A 39 -3.71 -23.96 -13.43
CA TYR A 39 -3.32 -23.96 -12.03
C TYR A 39 -4.16 -23.02 -11.14
N TYR A 40 -5.17 -22.35 -11.71
CA TYR A 40 -6.03 -21.39 -11.02
C TYR A 40 -6.57 -21.92 -9.68
N HIS A 41 -7.19 -23.10 -9.65
CA HIS A 41 -7.83 -23.59 -8.43
C HIS A 41 -6.83 -23.92 -7.30
N THR A 42 -5.61 -24.29 -7.67
CA THR A 42 -4.57 -24.76 -6.75
C THR A 42 -3.77 -23.62 -6.13
N TYR A 43 -3.33 -22.65 -6.95
CA TYR A 43 -2.33 -21.66 -6.50
C TYR A 43 -2.88 -20.24 -6.31
N THR A 44 -4.09 -19.94 -6.79
CA THR A 44 -4.65 -18.57 -6.71
C THR A 44 -4.81 -18.09 -5.27
N ILE A 45 -5.22 -18.97 -4.35
CA ILE A 45 -5.35 -18.62 -2.93
C ILE A 45 -3.96 -18.32 -2.34
N LEU A 46 -2.98 -19.19 -2.56
CA LEU A 46 -1.63 -19.01 -2.05
C LEU A 46 -1.01 -17.69 -2.56
N LEU A 47 -1.20 -17.40 -3.85
CA LEU A 47 -0.68 -16.18 -4.45
C LEU A 47 -1.40 -14.93 -3.96
N SER A 48 -2.69 -15.00 -3.60
CA SER A 48 -3.36 -13.87 -2.97
C SER A 48 -2.78 -13.51 -1.60
N PHE A 49 -2.24 -14.49 -0.86
CA PHE A 49 -1.52 -14.23 0.39
C PHE A 49 -0.17 -13.55 0.17
N SER A 50 0.41 -13.62 -1.04
CA SER A 50 1.65 -12.90 -1.33
C SER A 50 1.51 -11.38 -1.21
N ALA A 51 0.29 -10.84 -1.33
CA ALA A 51 0.02 -9.42 -1.12
C ALA A 51 0.35 -8.96 0.31
N PHE A 52 0.25 -9.85 1.30
CA PHE A 52 0.51 -9.52 2.71
C PHE A 52 1.99 -9.60 3.08
N ILE A 53 2.86 -9.97 2.14
CA ILE A 53 4.30 -10.01 2.40
C ILE A 53 4.79 -8.57 2.65
N PRO A 54 5.42 -8.28 3.80
CA PRO A 54 5.92 -6.95 4.14
C PRO A 54 7.22 -6.64 3.38
N TRP A 55 7.11 -6.35 2.08
CA TRP A 55 8.27 -6.13 1.19
C TRP A 55 9.16 -4.97 1.62
N TYR A 56 8.59 -3.98 2.33
CA TYR A 56 9.36 -2.87 2.91
C TYR A 56 10.51 -3.35 3.82
N LEU A 57 10.43 -4.53 4.43
CA LEU A 57 11.50 -5.06 5.29
C LEU A 57 12.78 -5.41 4.50
N LEU A 58 12.69 -5.62 3.19
CA LEU A 58 13.83 -5.99 2.35
C LEU A 58 14.66 -4.78 1.91
N PHE A 59 14.13 -3.57 2.06
CA PHE A 59 14.75 -2.35 1.51
C PHE A 59 15.10 -1.39 2.65
N PRO A 60 16.32 -1.46 3.20
CA PRO A 60 16.77 -0.50 4.20
C PRO A 60 16.78 0.91 3.60
N LEU A 61 16.42 1.90 4.41
CA LEU A 61 16.33 3.29 3.99
C LEU A 61 17.39 4.13 4.73
N ASN A 62 18.24 4.81 3.97
CA ASN A 62 19.18 5.77 4.54
C ASN A 62 18.47 7.09 4.91
N GLU A 63 19.04 7.88 5.81
CA GLU A 63 18.40 9.13 6.27
C GLU A 63 18.23 10.16 5.14
N LYS A 64 19.26 10.33 4.30
CA LYS A 64 19.21 11.22 3.13
C LYS A 64 18.12 10.79 2.14
N GLU A 65 17.97 9.49 1.94
CA GLU A 65 16.95 8.90 1.08
C GLU A 65 15.55 8.99 1.69
N ARG A 66 15.44 9.10 3.03
CA ARG A 66 14.15 9.14 3.73
C ARG A 66 13.35 10.40 3.41
N ILE A 67 13.98 11.57 3.39
CA ILE A 67 13.30 12.83 3.04
C ILE A 67 12.89 12.81 1.55
N SER A 68 13.78 12.32 0.69
CA SER A 68 13.49 12.15 -0.74
C SER A 68 12.33 11.16 -0.98
N LEU A 69 12.28 10.07 -0.20
CA LEU A 69 11.20 9.10 -0.24
C LEU A 69 9.89 9.68 0.30
N LYS A 70 9.92 10.48 1.38
CA LYS A 70 8.72 11.19 1.87
C LYS A 70 8.15 12.09 0.78
N PHE A 71 9.00 12.88 0.11
CA PHE A 71 8.59 13.72 -1.02
C PHE A 71 7.93 12.88 -2.14
N LEU A 72 8.62 11.84 -2.61
CA LEU A 72 8.12 10.97 -3.68
C LEU A 72 6.83 10.25 -3.29
N PHE A 73 6.72 9.76 -2.06
CA PHE A 73 5.51 9.12 -1.54
C PHE A 73 4.30 10.06 -1.59
N TYR A 74 4.46 11.30 -1.13
CA TYR A 74 3.37 12.27 -1.21
C TYR A 74 3.00 12.63 -2.64
N LEU A 75 4.00 12.73 -3.53
CA LEU A 75 3.80 13.02 -4.93
C LEU A 75 3.06 11.87 -5.63
N ASP A 76 3.48 10.64 -5.39
CA ASP A 76 2.91 9.40 -5.91
C ASP A 76 1.47 9.21 -5.43
N TYR A 77 1.20 9.48 -4.15
CA TYR A 77 -0.17 9.54 -3.63
C TYR A 77 -1.03 10.53 -4.44
N CYS A 78 -0.54 11.74 -4.71
CA CYS A 78 -1.28 12.69 -5.55
C CYS A 78 -1.50 12.15 -6.97
N PHE A 79 -0.51 11.49 -7.58
CA PHE A 79 -0.65 10.92 -8.92
C PHE A 79 -1.62 9.74 -9.00
N VAL A 80 -1.75 8.95 -7.93
CA VAL A 80 -2.73 7.86 -7.87
C VAL A 80 -4.15 8.39 -7.65
N PHE A 81 -4.33 9.38 -6.78
CA PHE A 81 -5.65 9.85 -6.37
C PHE A 81 -6.22 11.00 -7.22
N ALA A 82 -5.39 11.76 -7.94
CA ALA A 82 -5.89 12.79 -8.86
C ALA A 82 -6.68 12.22 -10.05
N PRO A 83 -6.24 11.15 -10.73
CA PRO A 83 -7.08 10.49 -11.73
C PRO A 83 -8.37 9.92 -11.15
N LEU A 84 -8.32 9.38 -9.91
CA LEU A 84 -9.51 8.90 -9.23
C LEU A 84 -10.51 10.01 -8.96
N SER A 85 -10.05 11.23 -8.64
CA SER A 85 -10.94 12.38 -8.43
C SER A 85 -11.57 12.89 -9.74
N LEU A 86 -10.89 12.72 -10.88
CA LEU A 86 -11.48 12.97 -12.20
C LEU A 86 -12.57 11.95 -12.55
N LEU A 87 -12.38 10.69 -12.17
CA LEU A 87 -13.37 9.62 -12.42
C LEU A 87 -14.57 9.69 -11.47
N ASN A 88 -14.31 9.97 -10.19
CA ASN A 88 -15.34 10.03 -9.16
C ASN A 88 -14.89 10.97 -8.01
N PHE A 89 -15.26 12.26 -8.15
CA PHE A 89 -14.87 13.30 -7.21
C PHE A 89 -15.35 13.04 -5.78
N SER A 90 -16.61 12.61 -5.60
CA SER A 90 -17.17 12.39 -4.26
C SER A 90 -16.45 11.25 -3.53
N LEU A 91 -16.16 10.15 -4.25
CA LEU A 91 -15.40 9.03 -3.71
C LEU A 91 -13.97 9.46 -3.36
N ALA A 92 -13.29 10.17 -4.26
CA ALA A 92 -11.93 10.65 -4.01
C ALA A 92 -11.86 11.64 -2.84
N TYR A 93 -12.88 12.47 -2.67
CA TYR A 93 -13.01 13.40 -1.53
C TYR A 93 -13.12 12.64 -0.21
N ILE A 94 -14.01 11.64 -0.13
CA ILE A 94 -14.19 10.81 1.08
C ILE A 94 -12.89 10.07 1.41
N ILE A 95 -12.26 9.45 0.41
CA ILE A 95 -11.00 8.73 0.61
C ILE A 95 -9.91 9.69 1.11
N SER A 96 -9.78 10.86 0.49
CA SER A 96 -8.77 11.86 0.87
C SER A 96 -8.99 12.39 2.29
N PHE A 97 -10.25 12.58 2.71
CA PHE A 97 -10.59 13.05 4.06
C PHE A 97 -10.10 12.09 5.16
N ILE A 98 -10.06 10.79 4.87
CA ILE A 98 -9.58 9.75 5.80
C ILE A 98 -8.07 9.52 5.62
N ALA A 99 -7.63 9.36 4.38
CA ALA A 99 -6.27 8.95 4.05
C ALA A 99 -5.24 10.05 4.33
N VAL A 100 -5.55 11.33 4.07
CA VAL A 100 -4.59 12.43 4.28
C VAL A 100 -4.20 12.59 5.75
N PRO A 101 -5.14 12.66 6.72
CA PRO A 101 -4.79 12.72 8.14
C PRO A 101 -3.98 11.51 8.60
N LEU A 102 -4.34 10.31 8.14
CA LEU A 102 -3.61 9.07 8.47
C LEU A 102 -2.18 9.13 7.92
N ILE A 103 -2.02 9.48 6.65
CA ILE A 103 -0.70 9.63 6.03
C ILE A 103 0.15 10.62 6.82
N ILE A 104 -0.37 11.80 7.16
CA ILE A 104 0.35 12.80 7.94
C ILE A 104 0.73 12.25 9.33
N LEU A 105 -0.19 11.57 10.03
CA LEU A 105 0.09 10.95 11.32
C LEU A 105 1.25 9.95 11.24
N PHE A 106 1.28 9.16 10.17
CA PHE A 106 2.28 8.13 9.95
C PHE A 106 3.65 8.69 9.55
N THR A 107 3.69 9.68 8.65
CA THR A 107 4.93 10.11 7.99
C THR A 107 5.48 11.45 8.49
N ALA A 108 4.66 12.35 9.04
CA ALA A 108 5.09 13.68 9.47
C ALA A 108 5.55 13.73 10.94
N ILE A 109 5.07 12.81 11.78
CA ILE A 109 5.47 12.77 13.19
C ILE A 109 6.77 11.95 13.31
N ASP A 110 7.90 12.65 13.26
CA ASP A 110 9.22 12.10 13.60
C ASP A 110 9.27 11.85 15.11
N MET A 111 9.34 10.57 15.50
CA MET A 111 9.28 10.18 16.91
C MET A 111 10.48 9.32 17.26
N HIS A 112 11.23 9.75 18.27
CA HIS A 112 12.36 8.99 18.82
C HIS A 112 11.92 7.79 19.68
N ASN A 113 10.61 7.66 20.00
CA ASN A 113 10.11 6.61 20.88
C ASN A 113 9.81 5.30 20.13
N ARG A 114 10.57 4.25 20.46
CA ARG A 114 10.43 2.89 19.91
C ARG A 114 9.02 2.28 20.07
N PHE A 115 8.29 2.63 21.14
CA PHE A 115 6.92 2.14 21.35
C PHE A 115 5.95 2.69 20.29
N ILE A 116 6.08 3.96 19.97
CA ILE A 116 5.23 4.62 18.97
C ILE A 116 5.54 4.08 17.57
N CYS A 117 6.81 3.79 17.25
CA CYS A 117 7.17 3.14 15.99
C CYS A 117 6.53 1.75 15.86
N ARG A 118 6.46 0.97 16.95
CA ARG A 118 5.77 -0.33 16.96
C ARG A 118 4.26 -0.18 16.80
N LEU A 119 3.64 0.80 17.46
CA LEU A 119 2.22 1.10 17.26
C LEU A 119 1.94 1.51 15.81
N LYS A 120 2.76 2.36 15.21
CA LYS A 120 2.67 2.72 13.80
C LYS A 120 2.77 1.49 12.90
N ALA A 121 3.69 0.55 13.15
CA ALA A 121 3.75 -0.68 12.37
C ALA A 121 2.45 -1.51 12.47
N ILE A 122 1.86 -1.63 13.65
CA ILE A 122 0.60 -2.35 13.88
C ILE A 122 -0.56 -1.65 13.16
N PHE A 123 -0.74 -0.34 13.37
CA PHE A 123 -1.77 0.43 12.68
C PHE A 123 -1.53 0.46 11.17
N GLY A 124 -0.28 0.49 10.72
CA GLY A 124 0.11 0.43 9.32
C GLY A 124 -0.33 -0.89 8.68
N PHE A 125 -0.17 -2.01 9.38
CA PHE A 125 -0.71 -3.29 8.93
C PHE A 125 -2.24 -3.28 8.85
N LEU A 126 -2.94 -2.65 9.79
CA LEU A 126 -4.40 -2.49 9.73
C LEU A 126 -4.86 -1.64 8.52
N LEU A 127 -4.01 -0.74 8.04
CA LEU A 127 -4.21 0.05 6.82
C LEU A 127 -3.89 -0.71 5.53
N HIS A 128 -3.54 -2.00 5.59
CA HIS A 128 -3.30 -2.80 4.40
C HIS A 128 -4.57 -2.84 3.52
N PRO A 129 -4.47 -2.65 2.19
CA PRO A 129 -5.65 -2.53 1.31
C PRO A 129 -6.64 -3.69 1.43
N PHE A 130 -6.14 -4.93 1.59
CA PHE A 130 -7.00 -6.09 1.80
C PHE A 130 -7.65 -6.13 3.19
N VAL A 131 -6.96 -5.65 4.23
CA VAL A 131 -7.50 -5.59 5.59
C VAL A 131 -8.63 -4.56 5.65
N LEU A 132 -8.41 -3.37 5.06
CA LEU A 132 -9.42 -2.34 4.92
C LEU A 132 -10.64 -2.85 4.14
N TYR A 133 -10.41 -3.54 3.02
CA TYR A 133 -11.49 -4.13 2.24
C TYR A 133 -12.33 -5.15 3.03
N LEU A 134 -11.68 -6.03 3.79
CA LEU A 134 -12.34 -7.00 4.68
C LEU A 134 -13.10 -6.30 5.82
N LEU A 135 -12.51 -5.28 6.43
CA LEU A 135 -13.11 -4.53 7.52
C LEU A 135 -14.36 -3.76 7.06
N CYS A 136 -14.30 -3.13 5.88
CA CYS A 136 -15.48 -2.51 5.26
C CYS A 136 -16.59 -3.53 5.00
N ARG A 137 -16.26 -4.72 4.48
CA ARG A 137 -17.24 -5.79 4.26
C ARG A 137 -17.87 -6.29 5.56
N TYR A 138 -17.05 -6.51 6.60
CA TYR A 138 -17.52 -6.90 7.93
C TYR A 138 -18.50 -5.87 8.49
N LEU A 139 -18.13 -4.58 8.50
CA LEU A 139 -18.95 -3.52 9.07
C LEU A 139 -20.25 -3.27 8.29
N LEU A 140 -20.21 -3.35 6.96
CA LEU A 140 -21.38 -3.06 6.12
C LEU A 140 -22.35 -4.23 5.98
N HIS A 141 -21.86 -5.47 6.06
CA HIS A 141 -22.67 -6.66 5.76
C HIS A 141 -22.78 -7.64 6.94
N ASN A 142 -22.19 -7.32 8.11
CA ASN A 142 -22.11 -8.20 9.29
C ASN A 142 -21.54 -9.60 8.99
N ILE A 143 -20.68 -9.73 7.98
CA ILE A 143 -20.10 -11.01 7.58
C ILE A 143 -18.82 -11.26 8.37
N ILE A 144 -18.85 -12.21 9.31
CA ILE A 144 -17.67 -12.63 10.08
C ILE A 144 -16.59 -13.15 9.10
N PRO A 145 -15.38 -12.57 9.09
CA PRO A 145 -14.32 -12.99 8.18
C PRO A 145 -13.75 -14.35 8.60
N THR A 146 -14.34 -15.43 8.07
CA THR A 146 -13.78 -16.78 8.19
C THR A 146 -12.74 -17.03 7.09
N GLU A 147 -11.86 -18.02 7.28
CA GLU A 147 -10.87 -18.41 6.27
C GLU A 147 -11.52 -18.72 4.91
N ALA A 148 -12.66 -19.41 4.93
CA ALA A 148 -13.44 -19.72 3.73
C ALA A 148 -13.94 -18.44 3.03
N HIS A 149 -14.37 -17.45 3.80
CA HIS A 149 -14.83 -16.17 3.25
C HIS A 149 -13.68 -15.38 2.62
N ILE A 150 -12.51 -15.32 3.27
CA ILE A 150 -11.31 -14.66 2.71
C ILE A 150 -10.88 -15.33 1.39
N LYS A 151 -10.87 -16.67 1.36
CA LYS A 151 -10.56 -17.45 0.14
C LYS A 151 -11.56 -17.18 -0.99
N TYR A 152 -12.85 -17.11 -0.67
CA TYR A 152 -13.90 -16.80 -1.64
C TYR A 152 -13.72 -15.39 -2.20
N LEU A 153 -13.49 -14.41 -1.32
CA LEU A 153 -13.31 -13.00 -1.67
C LEU A 153 -12.10 -12.78 -2.59
N ALA A 154 -10.97 -13.41 -2.28
CA ALA A 154 -9.78 -13.35 -3.13
C ALA A 154 -10.04 -13.94 -4.52
N LYS A 155 -10.76 -15.08 -4.58
CA LYS A 155 -11.19 -15.69 -5.84
C LYS A 155 -12.16 -14.79 -6.60
N ASP A 156 -13.11 -14.16 -5.93
CA ASP A 156 -14.10 -13.27 -6.56
C ASP A 156 -13.45 -12.00 -7.12
N LEU A 157 -12.50 -11.40 -6.39
CA LEU A 157 -11.72 -10.27 -6.87
C LEU A 157 -10.91 -10.60 -8.13
N ILE A 158 -10.26 -11.77 -8.15
CA ILE A 158 -9.47 -12.24 -9.29
C ILE A 158 -10.38 -12.62 -10.47
N LYS A 159 -11.48 -13.33 -10.20
CA LYS A 159 -12.48 -13.71 -11.19
C LYS A 159 -13.13 -12.49 -11.82
N SER A 160 -13.50 -11.48 -11.02
CA SER A 160 -14.09 -10.24 -11.53
C SER A 160 -13.09 -9.42 -12.35
N HIS A 161 -11.82 -9.41 -11.97
CA HIS A 161 -10.77 -8.81 -12.79
C HIS A 161 -10.64 -9.52 -14.16
N LEU A 162 -10.58 -10.85 -14.17
CA LEU A 162 -10.40 -11.62 -15.40
C LEU A 162 -11.62 -11.61 -16.31
N LEU A 163 -12.82 -11.78 -15.75
CA LEU A 163 -14.06 -11.90 -16.52
C LEU A 163 -14.66 -10.55 -16.92
N TYR A 164 -14.54 -9.54 -16.06
CA TYR A 164 -15.21 -8.25 -16.25
C TYR A 164 -14.22 -7.09 -16.44
N GLY A 165 -12.91 -7.37 -16.52
CA GLY A 165 -11.90 -6.34 -16.73
C GLY A 165 -11.82 -5.32 -15.60
N SER A 166 -12.22 -5.69 -14.38
CA SER A 166 -12.25 -4.78 -13.24
C SER A 166 -10.88 -4.13 -13.00
N PHE A 167 -10.83 -2.79 -12.93
CA PHE A 167 -9.60 -2.04 -12.65
C PHE A 167 -9.13 -2.19 -11.19
N LEU A 168 -9.98 -2.70 -10.30
CA LEU A 168 -9.72 -2.73 -8.86
C LEU A 168 -8.51 -3.61 -8.51
N PHE A 169 -8.38 -4.76 -9.16
CA PHE A 169 -7.26 -5.68 -8.92
C PHE A 169 -5.90 -5.08 -9.31
N PRO A 170 -5.68 -4.58 -10.54
CA PRO A 170 -4.42 -3.91 -10.88
C PRO A 170 -4.18 -2.65 -10.03
N PHE A 171 -5.23 -1.89 -9.70
CA PHE A 171 -5.11 -0.72 -8.83
C PHE A 171 -4.58 -1.08 -7.43
N ILE A 172 -5.05 -2.19 -6.83
CA ILE A 172 -4.56 -2.65 -5.53
C ILE A 172 -3.08 -3.03 -5.59
N TYR A 173 -2.67 -3.84 -6.57
CA TYR A 173 -1.31 -4.38 -6.61
C TYR A 173 -0.27 -3.39 -7.15
N ILE A 174 -0.63 -2.55 -8.12
CA ILE A 174 0.31 -1.64 -8.79
C ILE A 174 0.39 -0.30 -8.07
N CYS A 175 -0.69 0.17 -7.44
CA CYS A 175 -0.73 1.50 -6.80
C CYS A 175 -0.81 1.41 -5.28
N LEU A 176 -1.85 0.78 -4.72
CA LEU A 176 -2.09 0.83 -3.27
C LEU A 176 -1.06 0.03 -2.47
N LEU A 177 -0.61 -1.11 -3.00
CA LEU A 177 0.36 -1.96 -2.31
C LEU A 177 1.75 -1.30 -2.20
N PRO A 178 2.32 -0.68 -3.24
CA PRO A 178 3.52 0.14 -3.10
C PRO A 178 3.34 1.30 -2.11
N LEU A 179 2.24 2.07 -2.21
CA LEU A 179 1.94 3.16 -1.28
C LEU A 179 1.89 2.70 0.19
N TRP A 180 1.28 1.55 0.44
CA TRP A 180 1.25 0.95 1.77
C TRP A 180 2.65 0.60 2.27
N ASN A 181 3.47 -0.04 1.42
CA ASN A 181 4.86 -0.37 1.76
C ASN A 181 5.69 0.89 2.06
N PHE A 182 5.54 1.97 1.28
CA PHE A 182 6.22 3.24 1.54
C PHE A 182 5.80 3.85 2.86
N SER A 183 4.50 3.91 3.13
CA SER A 183 3.96 4.46 4.37
C SER A 183 4.57 3.76 5.58
N ILE A 184 4.63 2.42 5.56
CA ILE A 184 5.23 1.67 6.65
C ILE A 184 6.74 1.90 6.70
N LEU A 185 7.46 1.80 5.57
CA LEU A 185 8.91 2.00 5.51
C LEU A 185 9.34 3.34 6.11
N ILE A 186 8.67 4.42 5.74
CA ILE A 186 8.93 5.78 6.25
C ILE A 186 8.67 5.86 7.77
N SER A 187 7.62 5.18 8.24
CA SER A 187 7.19 5.22 9.63
C SER A 187 8.02 4.32 10.56
N SER A 188 8.58 3.22 10.04
CA SER A 188 9.32 2.23 10.80
C SER A 188 10.82 2.50 10.85
N THR A 189 11.33 3.36 9.96
CA THR A 189 12.75 3.73 9.94
C THR A 189 13.03 4.78 11.02
N PRO A 190 13.81 4.45 12.07
CA PRO A 190 14.12 5.39 13.14
C PRO A 190 15.06 6.49 12.63
N VAL A 191 14.84 7.73 13.08
CA VAL A 191 15.81 8.81 12.95
C VAL A 191 17.01 8.46 13.84
N LYS A 192 18.18 8.23 13.24
CA LYS A 192 19.44 8.14 13.97
C LYS A 192 20.03 9.54 13.99
N ASN A 193 20.14 10.14 15.17
CA ASN A 193 20.98 11.32 15.28
C ASN A 193 22.40 10.94 14.82
N LEU A 194 22.87 11.53 13.72
CA LEU A 194 24.30 11.59 13.45
C LEU A 194 24.96 12.29 14.65
N PRO A 195 26.09 11.77 15.15
CA PRO A 195 26.85 12.43 16.21
C PRO A 195 27.31 13.82 15.80
#